data_AF-A0A1E7PW30-F1
#
_entry.id   AF-A0A1E7PW30-F1
#
_cell.length_a   1.000
_cell.length_b   1.000
_cell.length_c   1.000
_cell.angle_alpha   90.00
_cell.angle_beta   90.00
_cell.angle_gamma   90.00
#
_symmetry.space_group_name_H-M   'P 1'
#
loop_
_entity.id
_entity.type
_entity.pdbx_description
1 polymer ?
#
loop_
_entity_poly.entity_id
_entity_poly.type
_entity_poly.pdbx_seq_one_letter_code
_entity_poly.pdbx_strand_id
1 'polypeptide(L)'
;MSDQQLTNLIKMLEQIIANNLHHGDDDRVAAVAADHLHKFWARSMKQQILACVQEHPERLSAVARLTLAKLDPEAATPAEV
;
A
#
# COMPACT_ATOMS: atom_id res chain seq x y z
N MET A 1 -7.71 -19.77 0.38
CA MET A 1 -8.12 -18.90 1.52
C MET A 1 -7.32 -17.59 1.60
N SER A 2 -6.19 -17.46 0.90
CA SER A 2 -5.33 -16.26 0.96
C SER A 2 -5.86 -15.05 0.18
N ASP A 3 -6.55 -15.27 -0.95
CA ASP A 3 -7.08 -14.19 -1.81
C ASP A 3 -8.10 -13.28 -1.12
N GLN A 4 -8.93 -13.85 -0.24
CA GLN A 4 -9.94 -13.09 0.48
C GLN A 4 -9.29 -12.15 1.50
N GLN A 5 -8.23 -12.61 2.18
CA GLN A 5 -7.46 -11.77 3.10
C GLN A 5 -6.77 -10.64 2.34
N LEU A 6 -6.09 -10.96 1.23
CA LEU A 6 -5.44 -9.97 0.39
C LEU A 6 -6.44 -8.92 -0.13
N THR A 7 -7.60 -9.36 -0.62
CA THR A 7 -8.66 -8.46 -1.09
C THR A 7 -9.16 -7.54 0.03
N ASN A 8 -9.27 -8.06 1.26
CA ASN A 8 -9.64 -7.24 2.41
C ASN A 8 -8.56 -6.22 2.78
N LEU A 9 -7.27 -6.60 2.69
CA LEU A 9 -6.16 -5.67 2.92
C LEU A 9 -6.20 -4.54 1.89
N ILE A 10 -6.36 -4.85 0.61
CA ILE A 10 -6.44 -3.85 -0.47
C ILE A 10 -7.61 -2.90 -0.22
N LYS A 11 -8.79 -3.44 0.13
CA LYS A 11 -9.95 -2.62 0.48
C LYS A 11 -9.69 -1.69 1.67
N MET A 12 -9.05 -2.16 2.73
CA MET A 12 -8.69 -1.32 3.87
C MET A 12 -7.72 -0.21 3.47
N LEU A 13 -6.70 -0.52 2.66
CA LEU A 13 -5.75 0.47 2.17
C LEU A 13 -6.46 1.57 1.38
N GLU A 14 -7.29 1.17 0.41
CA GLU A 14 -8.10 2.10 -0.39
C GLU A 14 -9.05 2.94 0.47
N GLN A 15 -9.65 2.36 1.51
CA GLN A 15 -10.49 3.10 2.46
C GLN A 15 -9.70 4.13 3.27
N ILE A 16 -8.50 3.78 3.74
CA ILE A 16 -7.62 4.72 4.44
C ILE A 16 -7.27 5.89 3.52
N ILE A 17 -6.93 5.61 2.27
CA ILE A 17 -6.61 6.62 1.26
C ILE A 17 -7.82 7.50 0.97
N ALA A 18 -8.98 6.91 0.68
CA ALA A 18 -10.22 7.63 0.39
C ALA A 18 -10.62 8.56 1.53
N ASN A 19 -10.46 8.11 2.78
CA ASN A 19 -10.75 8.92 3.98
C ASN A 19 -9.77 10.09 4.16
N ASN A 20 -8.59 10.04 3.57
CA ASN A 20 -7.59 11.10 3.65
C ASN A 20 -7.54 11.99 2.39
N LEU A 21 -8.19 11.59 1.29
CA LEU A 21 -8.16 12.24 -0.03
C LEU A 21 -8.77 13.66 -0.05
N HIS A 22 -9.41 14.10 1.03
CA HIS A 22 -10.12 15.39 1.10
C HIS A 22 -9.25 16.63 0.87
N HIS A 23 -7.92 16.51 0.91
CA HIS A 23 -7.00 17.65 0.77
C HIS A 23 -6.33 17.79 -0.62
N GLY A 24 -6.64 16.91 -1.59
CA GLY A 24 -6.21 17.05 -2.98
C GLY A 24 -4.72 16.82 -3.28
N ASP A 25 -3.96 16.35 -2.30
CA ASP A 25 -2.52 16.07 -2.45
C ASP A 25 -2.28 14.57 -2.25
N ASP A 26 -2.16 13.84 -3.36
CA ASP A 26 -1.93 12.40 -3.38
C ASP A 26 -0.63 12.01 -2.65
N ASP A 27 0.39 12.86 -2.68
CA ASP A 27 1.68 12.64 -2.03
C ASP A 27 1.52 12.70 -0.51
N ARG A 28 0.76 13.68 -0.02
CA ARG A 28 0.42 13.82 1.40
C ARG A 28 -0.49 12.70 1.88
N VAL A 29 -1.50 12.34 1.09
CA VAL A 29 -2.39 11.20 1.38
C VAL A 29 -1.59 9.92 1.46
N ALA A 30 -0.68 9.69 0.51
CA ALA A 30 0.18 8.52 0.49
C ALA A 30 1.11 8.46 1.71
N ALA A 31 1.67 9.58 2.14
CA ALA A 31 2.50 9.65 3.34
C ALA A 31 1.71 9.34 4.62
N VAL A 32 0.49 9.87 4.77
CA VAL A 32 -0.39 9.59 5.92
C VAL A 32 -0.82 8.13 5.94
N ALA A 33 -1.18 7.57 4.78
CA ALA A 33 -1.53 6.17 4.67
C ALA A 33 -0.33 5.28 5.00
N ALA A 34 0.88 5.62 4.53
CA ALA A 34 2.10 4.86 4.80
C ALA A 34 2.43 4.83 6.30
N ASP A 35 2.29 5.97 6.99
CA ASP A 35 2.47 6.03 8.45
C ASP A 35 1.43 5.16 9.20
N HIS A 36 0.17 5.16 8.75
CA HIS A 36 -0.87 4.27 9.31
C HIS A 36 -0.53 2.79 9.10
N LEU A 37 -0.19 2.39 7.88
CA LEU A 37 0.26 1.03 7.59
C LEU A 37 1.47 0.66 8.45
N HIS A 38 2.43 1.59 8.62
CA HIS A 38 3.61 1.33 9.41
C HIS A 38 3.28 1.00 10.87
N LYS A 39 2.37 1.76 11.48
CA LYS A 39 1.97 1.66 12.90
C LYS A 39 0.98 0.53 13.18
N PHE A 40 0.02 0.30 12.29
CA PHE A 40 -1.11 -0.58 12.56
C PHE A 40 -1.01 -1.95 11.87
N TRP A 41 -0.21 -2.08 10.82
CA TRP A 41 -0.10 -3.36 10.10
C TRP A 41 1.12 -4.16 10.54
N ALA A 42 0.94 -5.48 10.64
CA ALA A 42 2.03 -6.42 10.84
C ALA A 42 2.92 -6.51 9.59
N ARG A 43 4.19 -6.89 9.77
CA ARG A 43 5.15 -7.10 8.68
C ARG A 43 4.62 -8.02 7.58
N SER A 44 3.92 -9.10 7.95
CA SER A 44 3.33 -10.05 7.00
C SER A 44 2.20 -9.46 6.15
N MET A 45 1.43 -8.50 6.66
CA MET A 45 0.36 -7.84 5.91
C MET A 45 0.94 -6.90 4.85
N LYS A 46 1.99 -6.15 5.22
CA LYS A 46 2.72 -5.25 4.31
C LYS A 46 3.29 -6.06 3.15
N GLN A 47 3.98 -7.16 3.46
CA GLN A 47 4.58 -8.06 2.47
C GLN A 47 3.55 -8.67 1.51
N GLN A 48 2.35 -9.03 1.99
CA GLN A 48 1.27 -9.54 1.13
C GLN A 48 0.81 -8.51 0.09
N ILE A 49 0.60 -7.25 0.48
CA ILE A 49 0.23 -6.21 -0.47
C ILE A 49 1.41 -5.87 -1.40
N LEU A 50 2.64 -5.84 -0.88
CA LEU A 50 3.84 -5.62 -1.67
C LEU A 50 4.05 -6.70 -2.75
N ALA A 51 3.81 -7.97 -2.42
CA ALA A 51 3.82 -9.03 -3.43
C ALA A 51 2.69 -8.82 -4.46
N CYS A 52 1.48 -8.50 -4.00
CA CYS A 52 0.35 -8.26 -4.89
C CYS A 52 0.56 -7.08 -5.84
N VAL A 53 1.20 -5.98 -5.41
CA VAL A 53 1.44 -4.84 -6.31
C VAL A 53 2.50 -5.16 -7.36
N GLN A 54 3.43 -6.07 -7.06
CA GLN A 54 4.44 -6.54 -8.03
C GLN A 54 3.80 -7.47 -9.07
N GLU A 55 2.89 -8.35 -8.65
CA GLU A 55 2.20 -9.28 -9.56
C GLU A 55 1.04 -8.62 -10.33
N HIS A 56 0.29 -7.75 -9.66
CA HIS A 56 -0.96 -7.15 -10.15
C HIS A 56 -1.09 -5.66 -9.78
N PRO A 57 -0.20 -4.79 -10.28
CA PRO A 57 -0.22 -3.35 -10.00
C PRO A 57 -1.50 -2.64 -10.46
N GLU A 58 -2.28 -3.25 -11.37
CA GLU A 58 -3.55 -2.75 -11.88
C GLU A 58 -4.71 -2.88 -10.88
N ARG A 59 -4.57 -3.71 -9.84
CA ARG A 59 -5.62 -3.90 -8.82
C ARG A 59 -5.63 -2.80 -7.75
N LEU A 60 -4.62 -1.94 -7.76
CA LEU A 60 -4.39 -0.88 -6.77
C LEU A 60 -4.47 0.49 -7.45
N SER A 61 -5.00 1.48 -6.73
CA SER A 61 -4.99 2.87 -7.20
C SER A 61 -3.57 3.44 -7.28
N ALA A 62 -3.40 4.52 -8.04
CA ALA A 62 -2.11 5.21 -8.13
C ALA A 62 -1.60 5.66 -6.75
N VAL A 63 -2.50 6.18 -5.90
CA VAL A 63 -2.17 6.61 -4.54
C VAL A 63 -1.77 5.44 -3.66
N ALA A 64 -2.44 4.28 -3.78
CA ALA A 64 -2.05 3.08 -3.04
C ALA A 64 -0.64 2.59 -3.40
N ARG A 65 -0.27 2.66 -4.68
CA ARG A 65 1.10 2.33 -5.11
C ARG A 65 2.12 3.33 -4.56
N LEU A 66 1.80 4.62 -4.55
CA LEU A 66 2.64 5.65 -3.92
C LEU A 66 2.79 5.41 -2.41
N THR A 67 1.71 5.02 -1.73
CA THR A 67 1.74 4.66 -0.31
C THR A 67 2.71 3.52 -0.05
N LEU A 68 2.66 2.46 -0.87
CA LEU A 68 3.54 1.31 -0.72
C LEU A 68 5.00 1.65 -1.02
N ALA A 69 5.27 2.47 -2.04
CA ALA A 69 6.61 2.97 -2.32
C ALA A 69 7.20 3.80 -1.17
N LYS A 70 6.35 4.52 -0.43
CA LYS A 70 6.77 5.27 0.78
C LYS A 70 6.91 4.37 2.02
N LEU A 71 6.17 3.28 2.08
CA LEU A 71 6.19 2.32 3.20
C LEU A 71 7.50 1.53 3.25
N ASP A 72 7.99 1.13 2.08
CA ASP A 72 9.16 0.29 1.93
C ASP A 72 10.00 0.75 0.72
N PRO A 73 10.93 1.69 0.91
CA PRO A 73 11.77 2.19 -0.18
C PRO A 73 12.69 1.11 -0.75
N GLU A 74 12.96 0.03 -0.01
CA GLU A 74 13.80 -1.09 -0.44
C GLU A 74 13.06 -2.05 -1.39
N ALA A 75 11.72 -2.05 -1.38
CA ALA A 75 10.91 -2.81 -2.33
C ALA A 75 10.84 -2.18 -3.73
N ALA A 76 11.23 -0.90 -3.87
CA ALA A 76 11.32 -0.20 -5.15
C ALA A 76 12.66 -0.42 -5.86
N THR A 77 13.66 -0.98 -5.16
CA THR A 77 14.92 -1.41 -5.75
C THR A 77 14.83 -2.90 -6.09
N PRO A 78 14.85 -3.30 -7.39
CA PRO A 78 15.15 -4.68 -7.70
C PRO A 78 16.55 -4.94 -7.14
N ALA A 79 16.67 -5.97 -6.31
CA ALA A 79 17.93 -6.46 -5.81
C ALA A 79 18.91 -6.62 -6.98
N GLU A 80 19.88 -5.70 -7.06
CA GLU A 80 21.03 -5.82 -7.93
C GLU A 80 21.92 -6.90 -7.29
N VAL A 81 22.01 -8.04 -7.98
CA VAL A 81 22.91 -9.16 -7.67
C VAL A 81 24.25 -8.98 -8.37
#